data_AF-A0A2G9TAB0-F1
#
_entry.id   AF-A0A2G9TAB0-F1
#
_cell.length_a   1.000
_cell.length_b   1.000
_cell.length_c   1.000
_cell.angle_alpha   90.00
_cell.angle_beta   90.00
_cell.angle_gamma   90.00
#
_symmetry.space_group_name_H-M   'P 1'
#
loop_
_entity.id
_entity.type
_entity.pdbx_description
1 polymer ?
#
loop_
_entity_poly.entity_id
_entity_poly.type
_entity_poly.pdbx_seq_one_letter_code
_entity_poly.pdbx_strand_id
1 'polypeptide(L)'
;QLFICDDVSFSMVPVSGWDALDRTFREHYDQSPTIVLLNCGGNRSLQDMQIPEGSKVFVIDSRRPFHHENIFEGEQIMVLVDSTEVPKLNIPEMSSVMEDDESEGSEDEDDDEGGEGTTRMQKVERRLLKKEAKKQWLKRRKNILWKYYENAWYSIS
;
A
#
# COMPACT_ATOMS: atom_id res chain seq x y z
N GLN A 1 9.26 -26.03 14.38
CA GLN A 1 10.37 -27.00 14.40
C GLN A 1 11.52 -26.54 13.51
N LEU A 2 11.27 -26.02 12.30
CA LEU A 2 12.32 -25.49 11.39
C LEU A 2 13.29 -24.49 12.05
N PHE A 3 12.80 -23.40 12.65
CA PHE A 3 13.68 -22.43 13.34
C PHE A 3 14.51 -23.02 14.47
N ILE A 4 14.01 -24.07 15.13
CA ILE A 4 14.75 -24.77 16.18
C ILE A 4 15.88 -25.60 15.56
N CYS A 5 15.64 -26.25 14.43
CA CYS A 5 16.66 -27.04 13.74
C CYS A 5 17.83 -26.18 13.25
N ASP A 6 17.56 -24.93 12.90
CA ASP A 6 18.56 -23.98 12.40
C ASP A 6 19.10 -23.04 13.50
N ASP A 7 18.81 -23.33 14.78
CA ASP A 7 19.21 -22.51 15.94
C ASP A 7 18.84 -21.01 15.82
N VAL A 8 17.74 -20.72 15.13
CA VAL A 8 17.21 -19.36 14.97
C VAL A 8 16.44 -18.98 16.23
N SER A 9 16.82 -17.88 16.88
CA SER A 9 16.08 -17.32 18.01
C SER A 9 14.80 -16.63 17.52
N PHE A 10 13.65 -16.98 18.09
CA PHE A 10 12.36 -16.41 17.72
C PHE A 10 11.45 -16.21 18.93
N SER A 11 10.48 -15.31 18.77
CA SER A 11 9.36 -15.11 19.69
C SER A 11 8.05 -15.39 18.96
N MET A 12 7.07 -15.99 19.64
CA MET A 12 5.72 -16.17 19.12
C MET A 12 4.77 -15.28 19.90
N VAL A 13 4.10 -14.36 19.20
CA VAL A 13 3.13 -13.45 19.81
C VAL A 13 1.75 -13.69 19.18
N PRO A 14 0.76 -14.16 19.95
CA PRO A 14 -0.59 -14.28 19.45
C PRO A 14 -1.24 -12.90 19.33
N VAL A 15 -1.84 -12.61 18.18
CA VAL A 15 -2.57 -11.37 17.91
C VAL A 15 -4.04 -11.67 17.65
N SER A 16 -4.94 -11.05 18.42
CA SER A 16 -6.38 -11.28 18.31
C SER A 16 -7.10 -10.32 17.37
N GLY A 17 -6.38 -9.33 16.81
CA GLY A 17 -6.93 -8.29 15.96
C GLY A 17 -5.94 -7.16 15.70
N TRP A 18 -6.39 -6.14 14.97
CA TRP A 18 -5.53 -5.04 14.50
C TRP A 18 -4.92 -4.21 15.63
N ASP A 19 -5.69 -3.88 16.67
CA ASP A 19 -5.16 -3.10 17.80
C ASP A 19 -4.09 -3.87 18.59
N ALA A 20 -4.20 -5.20 18.64
CA ALA A 20 -3.19 -6.04 19.26
C ALA A 20 -1.93 -6.13 18.40
N LEU A 21 -2.08 -6.22 17.07
CA LEU A 21 -0.95 -6.22 16.13
C LEU A 21 -0.18 -4.89 16.19
N ASP A 22 -0.88 -3.76 16.09
CA ASP A 22 -0.28 -2.42 16.15
C ASP A 22 0.44 -2.17 17.49
N ARG A 23 -0.17 -2.58 18.62
CA ARG A 23 0.51 -2.53 19.92
C ARG A 23 1.78 -3.39 19.94
N THR A 24 1.74 -4.60 19.36
CA THR A 24 2.89 -5.50 19.32
C THR A 24 4.04 -4.88 18.53
N PHE A 25 3.77 -4.21 17.41
CA PHE A 25 4.81 -3.50 16.67
C PHE A 25 5.47 -2.40 17.50
N ARG A 26 4.69 -1.62 18.26
CA ARG A 26 5.23 -0.59 19.16
C ARG A 26 6.09 -1.15 20.29
N GLU A 27 5.69 -2.28 20.88
CA GLU A 27 6.44 -2.94 21.96
C GLU A 27 7.84 -3.42 21.50
N HIS A 28 8.01 -3.66 20.21
CA HIS A 28 9.26 -4.12 19.60
C HIS A 28 9.94 -3.07 18.71
N TYR A 29 9.52 -1.79 18.79
CA TYR A 29 9.95 -0.73 17.89
C TYR A 29 11.48 -0.51 17.85
N ASP A 30 12.17 -0.70 18.99
CA ASP A 30 13.61 -0.44 19.10
C ASP A 30 14.49 -1.65 18.71
N GLN A 31 13.90 -2.79 18.30
CA GLN A 31 14.62 -4.07 18.17
C GLN A 31 14.91 -4.48 16.71
N SER A 32 14.50 -3.66 15.73
CA SER A 32 14.59 -3.92 14.27
C SER A 32 14.43 -5.41 13.87
N PRO A 33 13.39 -6.13 14.33
CA PRO A 33 13.27 -7.57 14.11
C PRO A 33 12.90 -7.94 12.67
N THR A 34 13.20 -9.18 12.27
CA THR A 34 12.48 -9.82 11.16
C THR A 34 11.16 -10.36 11.67
N ILE A 35 10.06 -9.89 11.08
CA ILE A 35 8.69 -10.14 11.50
C ILE A 35 8.03 -11.09 10.49
N VAL A 36 7.35 -12.11 10.98
CA VAL A 36 6.53 -13.02 10.17
C VAL A 36 5.10 -12.97 10.69
N LEU A 37 4.18 -12.49 9.85
CA LEU A 37 2.74 -12.49 10.13
C LEU A 37 2.11 -13.73 9.51
N LEU A 38 1.44 -14.52 10.35
CA LEU A 38 0.74 -15.74 9.94
C LEU A 38 -0.77 -15.52 10.06
N ASN A 39 -1.50 -15.73 8.96
CA ASN A 39 -2.96 -15.57 8.86
C ASN A 39 -3.48 -14.20 9.33
N CYS A 40 -2.66 -13.15 9.17
CA CYS A 40 -3.03 -11.77 9.45
C CYS A 40 -2.14 -10.79 8.67
N GLY A 41 -2.52 -9.51 8.66
CA GLY A 41 -1.74 -8.45 8.02
C GLY A 41 -1.96 -8.31 6.51
N GLY A 42 -2.68 -9.24 5.88
CA GLY A 42 -2.87 -9.24 4.43
C GLY A 42 -3.82 -8.17 3.93
N ASN A 43 -4.97 -7.97 4.56
CA ASN A 43 -6.13 -7.28 3.97
C ASN A 43 -6.38 -5.84 4.47
N ARG A 44 -5.42 -5.25 5.18
CA ARG A 44 -5.42 -3.84 5.61
C ARG A 44 -4.02 -3.27 5.39
N SER A 45 -3.91 -1.98 5.09
CA SER A 45 -2.60 -1.33 4.96
C SER A 45 -1.80 -1.52 6.24
N LEU A 46 -0.60 -2.06 6.10
CA LEU A 46 0.40 -2.12 7.16
C LEU A 46 1.23 -0.81 7.20
N GLN A 47 1.14 0.03 6.17
CA GLN A 47 1.80 1.35 6.16
C GLN A 47 1.18 2.31 7.18
N ASP A 48 -0.08 2.08 7.56
CA ASP A 48 -0.76 2.83 8.64
C ASP A 48 -0.25 2.48 10.05
N MET A 49 0.63 1.48 10.18
CA MET A 49 1.10 0.97 11.48
C MET A 49 2.53 1.42 11.78
N GLN A 50 2.86 1.50 13.06
CA GLN A 50 4.21 1.83 13.53
C GLN A 50 5.10 0.59 13.52
N ILE A 51 5.41 0.09 12.33
CA ILE A 51 6.38 -1.00 12.16
C ILE A 51 7.77 -0.49 12.59
N PRO A 52 8.56 -1.28 13.34
CA PRO A 52 9.92 -0.91 13.73
C PRO A 52 10.79 -0.55 12.51
N GLU A 53 11.60 0.51 12.62
CA GLU A 53 12.50 0.91 11.54
C GLU A 53 13.57 -0.17 11.29
N GLY A 54 13.90 -0.42 10.01
CA GLY A 54 14.88 -1.43 9.62
C GLY A 54 14.40 -2.88 9.72
N SER A 55 13.14 -3.11 10.12
CA SER A 55 12.52 -4.43 10.11
C SER A 55 12.17 -4.90 8.70
N LYS A 56 11.95 -6.21 8.56
CA LYS A 56 11.25 -6.78 7.39
C LYS A 56 10.01 -7.53 7.87
N VAL A 57 8.89 -7.33 7.21
CA VAL A 57 7.59 -7.93 7.53
C VAL A 57 7.20 -8.88 6.41
N PHE A 58 7.24 -10.18 6.69
CA PHE A 58 6.75 -11.21 5.79
C PHE A 58 5.28 -11.53 6.11
N VAL A 59 4.40 -11.36 5.13
CA VAL A 59 2.96 -11.61 5.29
C VAL A 59 2.59 -12.92 4.62
N ILE A 60 2.23 -13.92 5.43
CA ILE A 60 1.69 -15.21 4.99
C ILE A 60 0.25 -15.27 5.48
N ASP A 61 -0.68 -14.79 4.66
CA ASP A 61 -2.10 -14.75 4.99
C ASP A 61 -2.88 -15.54 3.95
N SER A 62 -3.94 -16.22 4.36
CA SER A 62 -4.88 -16.92 3.48
C SER A 62 -6.04 -16.02 3.05
N ARG A 63 -6.31 -14.94 3.79
CA ARG A 63 -7.39 -14.00 3.48
C ARG A 63 -7.08 -13.17 2.23
N ARG A 64 -8.10 -12.96 1.40
CA ARG A 64 -8.05 -12.18 0.16
C ARG A 64 -9.20 -11.17 0.09
N PRO A 65 -9.05 -10.08 -0.67
CA PRO A 65 -7.81 -9.64 -1.34
C PRO A 65 -6.78 -9.12 -0.34
N PHE A 66 -5.52 -9.06 -0.77
CA PHE A 66 -4.49 -8.31 -0.04
C PHE A 66 -4.75 -6.81 -0.19
N HIS A 67 -4.27 -6.01 0.75
CA HIS A 67 -4.30 -4.57 0.60
C HIS A 67 -3.33 -4.16 -0.52
N HIS A 68 -3.80 -3.32 -1.44
CA HIS A 68 -3.03 -2.87 -2.62
C HIS A 68 -1.68 -2.27 -2.21
N GLU A 69 -1.65 -1.40 -1.20
CA GLU A 69 -0.42 -0.78 -0.69
C GLU A 69 0.59 -1.78 -0.12
N ASN A 70 0.14 -2.89 0.49
CA ASN A 70 1.06 -3.91 1.01
C ASN A 70 1.75 -4.67 -0.11
N ILE A 71 1.10 -4.83 -1.27
CA ILE A 71 1.65 -5.55 -2.42
C ILE A 71 2.78 -4.75 -3.07
N PHE A 72 2.61 -3.43 -3.16
CA PHE A 72 3.50 -2.56 -3.93
C PHE A 72 4.53 -1.79 -3.10
N GLU A 73 4.53 -1.93 -1.77
CA GLU A 73 5.54 -1.31 -0.91
C GLU A 73 6.94 -1.90 -1.20
N GLY A 74 7.10 -3.22 -1.11
CA GLY A 74 8.25 -3.96 -1.64
C GLY A 74 9.62 -3.77 -0.94
N GLU A 75 9.73 -2.90 0.06
CA GLU A 75 10.97 -2.67 0.82
C GLU A 75 10.89 -3.32 2.20
N GLN A 76 9.90 -2.91 3.00
CA GLN A 76 9.67 -3.37 4.35
C GLN A 76 8.65 -4.49 4.42
N ILE A 77 7.65 -4.51 3.53
CA ILE A 77 6.51 -5.43 3.52
C ILE A 77 6.63 -6.38 2.33
N MET A 78 6.75 -7.67 2.65
CA MET A 78 6.88 -8.76 1.68
C MET A 78 5.69 -9.71 1.78
N VAL A 79 4.72 -9.57 0.87
CA VAL A 79 3.58 -10.49 0.79
C VAL A 79 4.00 -11.78 0.10
N LEU A 80 3.88 -12.91 0.80
CA LEU A 80 4.24 -14.22 0.29
C LEU A 80 3.01 -14.97 -0.22
N VAL A 81 3.01 -15.29 -1.52
CA VAL A 81 1.92 -15.97 -2.19
C VAL A 81 2.48 -17.05 -3.11
N ASP A 82 1.76 -18.16 -3.26
CA ASP A 82 2.04 -19.15 -4.28
C ASP A 82 1.96 -18.53 -5.68
N SER A 83 2.98 -18.77 -6.51
CA SER A 83 3.06 -18.25 -7.88
C SER A 83 1.88 -18.69 -8.76
N THR A 84 1.28 -19.85 -8.47
CA THR A 84 0.09 -20.37 -9.15
C THR A 84 -1.19 -19.63 -8.78
N GLU A 85 -1.20 -18.91 -7.66
CA GLU A 85 -2.33 -18.12 -7.17
C GLU A 85 -2.28 -16.68 -7.70
N VAL A 86 -1.09 -16.16 -8.04
CA VAL A 86 -0.89 -14.77 -8.51
C VAL A 86 -1.90 -14.34 -9.59
N PRO A 87 -2.17 -15.14 -10.65
CA PRO A 87 -3.15 -14.76 -11.68
C PRO A 87 -4.59 -14.61 -11.14
N LYS A 88 -4.94 -15.30 -10.04
CA LYS A 88 -6.27 -15.27 -9.44
C LYS A 88 -6.49 -14.04 -8.55
N LEU A 89 -5.41 -13.39 -8.11
CA LEU A 89 -5.49 -12.22 -7.24
C LEU A 89 -6.11 -11.01 -7.95
N ASN A 90 -6.03 -10.94 -9.29
CA ASN A 90 -6.55 -9.82 -10.09
C ASN A 90 -6.10 -8.44 -9.56
N ILE A 91 -4.83 -8.33 -9.18
CA ILE A 91 -4.25 -7.12 -8.58
C ILE A 91 -4.27 -5.99 -9.62
N PRO A 92 -4.88 -4.84 -9.32
CA PRO A 92 -4.79 -3.66 -10.18
C PRO A 92 -3.35 -3.19 -10.37
N GLU A 93 -3.00 -2.79 -11.58
CA GLU A 93 -1.71 -2.19 -11.87
C GLU A 93 -1.48 -0.92 -11.03
N MET A 94 -0.25 -0.74 -10.54
CA MET A 94 0.14 0.40 -9.72
C MET A 94 -0.21 1.75 -10.36
N SER A 95 0.13 1.93 -11.64
CA SER A 95 -0.14 3.15 -12.44
C SER A 95 -1.62 3.49 -12.58
N SER A 96 -2.52 2.52 -12.38
CA SER A 96 -3.96 2.74 -12.46
C SER A 96 -4.58 3.23 -11.15
N VAL A 97 -3.82 3.14 -10.06
CA VAL A 97 -4.27 3.40 -8.68
C VAL A 97 -3.45 4.48 -7.98
N MET A 98 -2.16 4.60 -8.27
CA MET A 98 -1.30 5.64 -7.73
C MET A 98 -1.36 6.88 -8.60
N GLU A 99 -1.40 8.05 -7.97
CA GLU A 99 -1.31 9.32 -8.71
C GLU A 99 0.15 9.46 -9.16
N ASP A 100 0.38 9.85 -10.42
CA ASP A 100 1.73 10.17 -10.86
C ASP A 100 2.17 11.45 -10.13
N ASP A 101 3.27 11.39 -9.35
CA ASP A 101 3.78 12.52 -8.55
C ASP A 101 4.00 13.81 -9.36
N GLU A 102 4.10 13.73 -10.69
CA GLU A 102 4.18 14.88 -11.59
C GLU A 102 2.91 15.77 -11.60
N SER A 103 1.76 15.30 -11.07
CA SER A 103 0.53 16.10 -10.99
C SER A 103 0.48 17.06 -9.79
N GLU A 104 1.23 16.77 -8.73
CA GLU A 104 1.20 17.51 -7.45
C GLU A 104 2.11 18.75 -7.44
N GLY A 105 3.14 18.80 -8.31
CA GLY A 105 4.13 19.89 -8.34
C GLY A 105 3.70 21.21 -8.97
N SER A 106 2.41 21.53 -9.08
CA SER A 106 1.97 22.76 -9.75
C SER A 106 0.71 23.40 -9.17
N GLU A 107 0.53 23.32 -7.86
CA GLU A 107 -0.55 24.05 -7.18
C GLU A 107 -0.15 25.40 -6.56
N ASP A 108 1.13 25.73 -6.32
CA ASP A 108 1.48 27.02 -5.68
C ASP A 108 2.87 27.60 -6.06
N GLU A 109 3.04 28.05 -7.30
CA GLU A 109 3.99 29.13 -7.63
C GLU A 109 3.33 30.08 -8.65
N ASP A 110 2.28 30.78 -8.21
CA ASP A 110 1.96 32.09 -8.76
C ASP A 110 2.82 33.11 -7.99
N ASP A 111 4.08 33.29 -8.40
CA ASP A 111 4.75 34.58 -8.19
C ASP A 111 5.02 35.21 -9.55
N ASP A 112 4.54 36.44 -9.65
CA ASP A 112 4.29 37.21 -10.85
C ASP A 112 5.59 37.88 -11.30
N GLU A 113 6.31 37.32 -12.27
CA GLU A 113 7.25 38.13 -13.07
C GLU A 113 7.70 37.45 -14.38
N GLY A 114 7.26 38.00 -15.52
CA GLY A 114 8.16 38.12 -16.68
C GLY A 114 8.10 37.11 -17.84
N GLY A 115 7.01 36.36 -18.06
CA GLY A 115 6.91 35.41 -19.18
C GLY A 115 5.90 35.80 -20.27
N GLU A 116 6.39 36.26 -21.43
CA GLU A 116 5.60 36.57 -22.63
C GLU A 116 4.66 35.42 -23.06
N GLY A 117 3.37 35.72 -23.28
CA GLY A 117 2.57 35.00 -24.28
C GLY A 117 1.36 34.16 -23.82
N THR A 118 1.11 33.94 -22.52
CA THR A 118 -0.11 33.21 -22.09
C THR A 118 -1.17 34.12 -21.49
N THR A 119 -2.33 34.20 -22.15
CA THR A 119 -3.46 35.02 -21.68
C THR A 119 -4.04 34.47 -20.38
N ARG A 120 -4.59 35.34 -19.52
CA ARG A 120 -5.30 34.96 -18.29
C ARG A 120 -6.36 33.87 -18.52
N MET A 121 -7.00 33.90 -19.70
CA MET A 121 -8.00 32.92 -20.11
C MET A 121 -7.40 31.52 -20.32
N GLN A 122 -6.24 31.41 -20.98
CA GLN A 122 -5.54 30.13 -21.19
C GLN A 122 -5.05 29.51 -19.88
N LYS A 123 -4.64 30.33 -18.89
CA LYS A 123 -4.27 29.84 -17.55
C LYS A 123 -5.48 29.24 -16.83
N VAL A 124 -6.64 29.90 -16.87
CA VAL A 124 -7.89 29.40 -16.29
C VAL A 124 -8.35 28.12 -16.96
N GLU A 125 -8.32 28.06 -18.30
CA GLU A 125 -8.68 26.86 -19.06
C GLU A 125 -7.79 25.65 -18.70
N ARG A 126 -6.47 25.84 -18.62
CA ARG A 126 -5.53 24.80 -18.18
C ARG A 126 -5.86 24.27 -16.78
N ARG A 127 -6.17 25.16 -15.83
CA ARG A 127 -6.57 24.78 -14.46
C ARG A 127 -7.87 23.97 -14.46
N LEU A 128 -8.85 24.36 -15.26
CA LEU A 128 -10.12 23.62 -15.38
C LEU A 128 -9.91 22.23 -15.99
N LEU A 129 -9.09 22.12 -17.04
CA LEU A 129 -8.75 20.83 -17.66
C LEU A 129 -8.03 19.88 -16.68
N LYS A 130 -7.05 20.39 -15.92
CA LYS A 130 -6.36 19.61 -14.87
C LYS A 130 -7.34 19.11 -13.80
N LYS A 131 -8.23 19.99 -13.32
CA LYS A 131 -9.24 19.64 -12.31
C LYS A 131 -10.19 18.55 -12.80
N GLU A 132 -10.65 18.66 -14.05
CA GLU A 132 -11.54 17.65 -14.64
C GLU A 132 -10.80 16.31 -14.85
N ALA A 133 -9.55 16.34 -15.30
CA ALA A 133 -8.71 15.15 -15.41
C ALA A 133 -8.50 14.46 -14.05
N LYS A 134 -8.15 15.20 -13.00
CA LYS A 134 -8.00 14.67 -11.63
C LYS A 134 -9.30 14.05 -11.13
N LYS A 135 -10.44 14.71 -11.37
CA LYS A 135 -11.77 14.18 -11.01
C LYS A 135 -12.11 12.88 -11.74
N GLN A 136 -11.83 12.80 -13.04
CA GLN A 136 -12.04 11.58 -13.83
C GLN A 136 -11.12 10.45 -13.37
N TRP A 137 -9.85 10.77 -13.09
CA TRP A 137 -8.88 9.83 -12.55
C TRP A 137 -9.32 9.28 -11.18
N LEU A 138 -9.70 10.15 -10.23
CA LEU A 138 -10.22 9.73 -8.92
C LEU A 138 -11.44 8.81 -9.03
N LYS A 139 -12.36 9.12 -9.95
CA LYS A 139 -13.53 8.28 -10.22
C LYS A 139 -13.13 6.91 -10.78
N ARG A 140 -12.18 6.86 -11.70
CA ARG A 140 -11.66 5.63 -12.28
C ARG A 140 -10.94 4.78 -11.22
N ARG A 141 -10.02 5.38 -10.47
CA ARG A 141 -9.31 4.76 -9.34
C ARG A 141 -10.28 4.15 -8.34
N LYS A 142 -11.28 4.91 -7.90
CA LYS A 142 -12.30 4.43 -6.94
C LYS A 142 -13.04 3.20 -7.47
N ASN A 143 -13.39 3.19 -8.75
CA ASN A 143 -14.08 2.04 -9.37
C ASN A 143 -13.17 0.80 -9.44
N ILE A 144 -11.90 0.99 -9.85
CA ILE A 144 -10.92 -0.10 -9.91
C ILE A 144 -10.72 -0.74 -8.53
N LEU A 145 -10.44 0.08 -7.51
CA LEU A 145 -10.26 -0.42 -6.14
C LEU A 145 -11.54 -1.05 -5.58
N TRP A 146 -12.71 -0.45 -5.87
CA TRP A 146 -13.98 -1.04 -5.44
C TRP A 146 -14.18 -2.45 -5.99
N LYS A 147 -13.94 -2.66 -7.30
CA LYS A 147 -14.03 -4.00 -7.90
C LYS A 147 -13.02 -4.99 -7.30
N TYR A 148 -11.82 -4.53 -7.00
CA TYR A 148 -10.80 -5.35 -6.37
C TYR A 148 -11.20 -5.79 -4.96
N TYR A 149 -11.77 -4.89 -4.16
CA TYR A 149 -12.16 -5.15 -2.78
C TYR A 149 -13.56 -5.74 -2.58
N GLU A 150 -14.39 -5.81 -3.63
CA GLU A 150 -15.79 -6.25 -3.53
C GLU A 150 -15.92 -7.70 -3.05
N ASN A 151 -14.99 -8.58 -3.42
CA ASN A 151 -15.09 -10.02 -3.15
C ASN A 151 -13.97 -10.50 -2.22
N ALA A 152 -14.32 -10.78 -0.96
CA ALA A 152 -13.42 -11.42 -0.01
C ALA A 152 -13.51 -12.95 -0.10
N TRP A 153 -12.36 -13.62 -0.07
CA TRP A 153 -12.25 -15.08 -0.12
C TRP A 153 -11.01 -15.56 0.65
N TYR A 154 -10.85 -16.88 0.76
CA TYR A 154 -9.68 -17.50 1.39
C TYR A 154 -9.00 -18.45 0.42
N SER A 155 -7.68 -18.35 0.30
CA SER A 155 -6.87 -19.31 -0.42
C SER A 155 -6.72 -20.59 0.40
N ILE A 156 -6.64 -21.72 -0.31
CA ILE A 156 -6.49 -23.05 0.29
C ILE A 156 -4.98 -23.33 0.39
N SER A 157 -4.55 -23.84 1.53
CA SER A 157 -3.17 -24.29 1.77
C SER A 157 -2.80 -25.53 0.96
#